data_AF-A0A812LRU4-F1
#
_entry.id   AF-A0A812LRU4-F1
#
_cell.length_a   1.000
_cell.length_b   1.000
_cell.length_c   1.000
_cell.angle_alpha   90.00
_cell.angle_beta   90.00
_cell.angle_gamma   90.00
#
_symmetry.space_group_name_H-M   'P 1'
#
loop_
_entity.id
_entity.type
_entity.pdbx_description
1 polymer ?
#
loop_
_entity_poly.entity_id
_entity_poly.type
_entity_poly.pdbx_seq_one_letter_code
_entity_poly.pdbx_strand_id
1 'polypeptide(L)'
;MWCFSQSPASRSFSLDCPGYCAPRKDQELIVASDACDKEARRRSAAREAMSLPASDRFWDAFQGSWYRVEDNRCVGEMYENSMIWHAQWNMPEAESVLESLNEDTILHELKGHILLDRIRRDAQMTILWSDGDVWLLKR
;
A
#
# COMPACT_ATOMS: atom_id res chain seq x y z
N MET A 1 1.37 53.91 -24.37
CA MET A 1 2.74 53.81 -24.92
C MET A 1 2.72 52.65 -25.92
N TRP A 2 2.63 52.94 -27.24
CA TRP A 2 2.69 52.01 -28.43
C TRP A 2 1.67 50.82 -28.44
N CYS A 3 0.76 50.55 -29.41
CA CYS A 3 0.74 50.51 -30.89
C CYS A 3 1.60 49.34 -31.45
N PHE A 4 1.17 48.40 -32.33
CA PHE A 4 0.16 48.28 -33.43
C PHE A 4 -0.46 46.82 -33.45
N SER A 5 -1.37 46.34 -34.33
CA SER A 5 -2.50 46.87 -35.14
C SER A 5 -3.15 45.77 -36.06
N GLN A 6 -4.45 45.89 -36.40
CA GLN A 6 -5.19 45.40 -37.61
C GLN A 6 -5.36 43.88 -37.98
N SER A 7 -6.64 43.49 -38.16
CA SER A 7 -7.20 42.40 -39.01
C SER A 7 -7.09 42.74 -40.54
N PRO A 8 -7.52 41.94 -41.57
CA PRO A 8 -8.78 41.15 -41.76
C PRO A 8 -8.56 39.70 -42.29
N ALA A 9 -9.47 38.69 -42.24
CA ALA A 9 -10.89 38.50 -42.63
C ALA A 9 -11.14 38.04 -44.10
N SER A 10 -12.07 37.08 -44.27
CA SER A 10 -12.71 36.61 -45.54
C SER A 10 -11.90 35.65 -46.45
N ARG A 11 -12.46 34.70 -47.23
CA ARG A 11 -13.86 34.20 -47.42
C ARG A 11 -13.87 32.77 -48.02
N SER A 12 -15.05 32.19 -48.24
CA SER A 12 -15.35 30.76 -48.46
C SER A 12 -15.70 30.33 -49.91
N PHE A 13 -15.95 29.02 -50.10
CA PHE A 13 -16.52 28.29 -51.28
C PHE A 13 -15.57 27.99 -52.47
N SER A 14 -15.76 26.97 -53.32
CA SER A 14 -16.32 25.59 -53.23
C SER A 14 -16.12 24.86 -54.60
N LEU A 15 -16.42 23.54 -54.65
CA LEU A 15 -16.75 22.68 -55.82
C LEU A 15 -15.67 21.74 -56.42
N ASP A 16 -16.03 20.46 -56.35
CA ASP A 16 -15.99 19.38 -57.35
C ASP A 16 -14.71 18.65 -57.83
N CYS A 17 -14.88 17.32 -57.87
CA CYS A 17 -13.97 16.26 -58.35
C CYS A 17 -13.90 16.22 -59.91
N PRO A 18 -12.99 15.48 -60.58
CA PRO A 18 -12.89 13.99 -60.49
C PRO A 18 -11.48 13.39 -60.69
N GLY A 19 -11.35 12.06 -60.60
CA GLY A 19 -10.20 11.33 -61.19
C GLY A 19 -9.80 10.04 -60.47
N TYR A 20 -10.16 8.89 -61.05
CA TYR A 20 -9.65 7.58 -60.63
C TYR A 20 -8.14 7.44 -60.91
N CYS A 21 -7.39 6.82 -59.99
CA CYS A 21 -6.40 5.78 -60.31
C CYS A 21 -5.86 5.10 -59.04
N ALA A 22 -6.34 3.89 -58.75
CA ALA A 22 -5.56 2.89 -58.03
C ALA A 22 -4.92 1.97 -59.08
N PRO A 23 -3.71 1.41 -58.85
CA PRO A 23 -3.73 0.07 -58.26
C PRO A 23 -2.51 -0.33 -57.40
N ARG A 24 -2.81 -1.29 -56.50
CA ARG A 24 -1.97 -2.43 -56.07
C ARG A 24 -0.69 -2.20 -55.26
N LYS A 25 -0.71 -2.85 -54.07
CA LYS A 25 0.32 -3.74 -53.50
C LYS A 25 1.66 -3.06 -53.10
N ASP A 26 2.26 -3.35 -51.95
CA ASP A 26 2.16 -4.59 -51.16
C ASP A 26 1.70 -4.42 -49.71
N GLN A 27 1.34 -5.57 -49.14
CA GLN A 27 0.80 -5.78 -47.82
C GLN A 27 1.88 -6.46 -46.96
N GLU A 28 2.58 -5.73 -46.10
CA GLU A 28 3.19 -6.33 -44.91
C GLU A 28 2.65 -5.66 -43.64
N LEU A 29 2.00 -6.50 -42.85
CA LEU A 29 1.13 -6.14 -41.74
C LEU A 29 1.94 -6.32 -40.45
N ILE A 30 2.69 -5.29 -40.04
CA ILE A 30 3.39 -5.32 -38.73
C ILE A 30 2.36 -5.06 -37.63
N VAL A 31 1.63 -6.12 -37.24
CA VAL A 31 0.88 -6.17 -35.98
C VAL A 31 1.89 -6.29 -34.84
N ALA A 32 2.27 -5.16 -34.26
CA ALA A 32 2.98 -5.11 -33.00
C ALA A 32 2.01 -4.74 -31.87
N SER A 33 1.23 -5.73 -31.43
CA SER A 33 0.42 -5.66 -30.21
C SER A 33 0.58 -6.93 -29.37
N ASP A 34 0.39 -6.78 -28.07
CA ASP A 34 0.15 -7.84 -27.08
C ASP A 34 1.34 -8.74 -26.70
N ALA A 35 2.34 -8.12 -26.05
CA ALA A 35 3.20 -8.81 -25.08
C ALA A 35 3.59 -7.95 -23.85
N CYS A 36 2.86 -6.86 -23.56
CA CYS A 36 3.13 -5.97 -22.42
C CYS A 36 2.41 -6.43 -21.13
N ASP A 37 2.52 -7.71 -20.74
CA ASP A 37 1.82 -8.19 -19.52
C ASP A 37 2.36 -9.48 -18.87
N LYS A 38 3.69 -9.64 -18.70
CA LYS A 38 4.27 -10.81 -18.01
C LYS A 38 5.30 -10.55 -16.90
N GLU A 39 5.91 -9.36 -16.82
CA GLU A 39 6.95 -9.11 -15.81
C GLU A 39 6.42 -8.49 -14.49
N ALA A 40 5.18 -7.97 -14.48
CA ALA A 40 4.54 -7.50 -13.23
C ALA A 40 4.31 -8.63 -12.22
N ARG A 41 4.08 -9.86 -12.71
CA ARG A 41 3.71 -11.02 -11.87
C ARG A 41 4.87 -11.64 -11.10
N ARG A 42 6.12 -11.23 -11.35
CA ARG A 42 7.32 -11.70 -10.60
C ARG A 42 7.58 -10.95 -9.29
N ARG A 43 6.98 -9.78 -9.07
CA ARG A 43 7.13 -9.05 -7.79
C ARG A 43 6.20 -9.54 -6.68
N SER A 44 5.10 -10.23 -7.02
CA SER A 44 4.13 -10.72 -6.03
C SER A 44 4.56 -12.04 -5.35
N ALA A 45 5.35 -12.88 -6.01
CA ALA A 45 5.74 -14.20 -5.50
C ALA A 45 6.97 -14.19 -4.56
N ALA A 46 7.60 -13.04 -4.34
CA ALA A 46 8.81 -12.91 -3.51
C ALA A 46 8.51 -12.52 -2.04
N ARG A 47 7.27 -12.13 -1.70
CA ARG A 47 6.87 -11.76 -0.33
C ARG A 47 6.26 -12.92 0.48
N GLU A 48 5.90 -14.04 -0.16
CA GLU A 48 5.25 -15.20 0.50
C GLU A 48 6.21 -16.30 0.99
N ALA A 49 7.52 -16.18 0.80
CA ALA A 49 8.45 -17.32 0.90
C ALA A 49 9.49 -17.27 2.05
N MET A 50 9.30 -16.44 3.09
CA MET A 50 10.22 -16.36 4.24
C MET A 50 9.57 -16.27 5.64
N SER A 51 8.27 -16.55 5.79
CA SER A 51 7.70 -16.79 7.14
C SER A 51 7.91 -18.25 7.53
N LEU A 52 8.92 -18.52 8.35
CA LEU A 52 9.20 -19.85 8.90
C LEU A 52 8.12 -20.25 9.93
N PRO A 53 7.73 -21.54 10.04
CA PRO A 53 6.70 -22.04 10.98
C PRO A 53 7.09 -21.95 12.48
N ALA A 54 8.12 -21.17 12.80
CA ALA A 54 8.42 -20.73 14.16
C ALA A 54 7.69 -19.41 14.53
N SER A 55 7.16 -18.68 13.54
CA SER A 55 6.38 -17.43 13.75
C SER A 55 5.21 -17.62 14.70
N ASP A 56 4.49 -18.72 14.56
CA ASP A 56 3.16 -18.88 15.16
C ASP A 56 3.25 -18.91 16.69
N ARG A 57 4.27 -19.61 17.22
CA ARG A 57 4.53 -19.70 18.67
C ARG A 57 5.08 -18.41 19.28
N PHE A 58 5.64 -17.51 18.49
CA PHE A 58 6.06 -16.20 19.00
C PHE A 58 4.83 -15.39 19.41
N TRP A 59 3.79 -15.40 18.56
CA TRP A 59 2.57 -14.62 18.74
C TRP A 59 1.67 -15.12 19.88
N ASP A 60 1.72 -16.41 20.25
CA ASP A 60 1.01 -17.00 21.40
C ASP A 60 1.15 -16.18 22.70
N ALA A 61 2.31 -15.54 22.91
CA ALA A 61 2.57 -14.75 24.12
C ALA A 61 1.82 -13.40 24.13
N PHE A 62 1.46 -12.87 22.96
CA PHE A 62 0.90 -11.53 22.74
C PHE A 62 -0.63 -11.51 22.64
N GLN A 63 -1.26 -12.68 22.56
CA GLN A 63 -2.70 -12.82 22.39
C GLN A 63 -3.49 -12.16 23.53
N GLY A 64 -4.57 -11.46 23.17
CA GLY A 64 -5.49 -10.78 24.09
C GLY A 64 -5.50 -9.25 23.96
N SER A 65 -6.11 -8.59 24.94
CA SER A 65 -6.44 -7.17 24.88
C SER A 65 -5.28 -6.26 25.30
N TRP A 66 -4.95 -5.29 24.44
CA TRP A 66 -3.87 -4.33 24.66
C TRP A 66 -4.41 -2.96 25.08
N TYR A 67 -3.73 -2.32 26.03
CA TYR A 67 -4.13 -1.03 26.60
C TYR A 67 -2.96 -0.05 26.60
N ARG A 68 -3.19 1.20 26.18
CA ARG A 68 -2.20 2.28 26.30
C ARG A 68 -1.98 2.60 27.77
N VAL A 69 -0.72 2.69 28.20
CA VAL A 69 -0.36 2.87 29.62
C VAL A 69 -0.73 4.25 30.15
N GLU A 70 -0.62 5.30 29.33
CA GLU A 70 -0.84 6.69 29.75
C GLU A 70 -2.30 6.97 30.18
N ASP A 71 -3.27 6.52 29.38
CA ASP A 71 -4.70 6.83 29.56
C ASP A 71 -5.56 5.58 29.85
N ASN A 72 -4.94 4.40 29.91
CA ASN A 72 -5.57 3.11 30.15
C ASN A 72 -6.68 2.76 29.13
N ARG A 73 -6.65 3.32 27.92
CA ARG A 73 -7.62 3.00 26.86
C ARG A 73 -7.24 1.72 26.12
N CYS A 74 -8.25 0.92 25.79
CA CYS A 74 -8.09 -0.27 24.95
C CYS A 74 -7.62 0.15 23.55
N VAL A 75 -6.45 -0.33 23.14
CA VAL A 75 -5.90 -0.15 21.79
C VAL A 75 -6.62 -1.08 20.82
N GLY A 76 -6.81 -2.33 21.23
CA GLY A 76 -7.37 -3.40 20.43
C GLY A 76 -7.04 -4.75 21.03
N GLU A 77 -7.22 -5.80 20.24
CA GLU A 77 -6.93 -7.19 20.59
C GLU A 77 -5.93 -7.75 19.58
N MET A 78 -4.87 -8.40 20.05
CA MET A 78 -3.98 -9.16 19.16
C MET A 78 -4.51 -10.58 19.02
N TYR A 79 -4.70 -11.00 17.77
CA TYR A 79 -5.08 -12.34 17.38
C TYR A 79 -4.13 -12.83 16.29
N GLU A 80 -3.49 -13.99 16.50
CA GLU A 80 -2.36 -14.46 15.69
C GLU A 80 -1.32 -13.34 15.54
N ASN A 81 -0.89 -13.00 14.32
CA ASN A 81 0.01 -11.89 14.03
C ASN A 81 -0.70 -10.58 13.62
N SER A 82 -2.00 -10.46 13.89
CA SER A 82 -2.81 -9.29 13.55
C SER A 82 -3.21 -8.50 14.80
N MET A 83 -3.22 -7.17 14.66
CA MET A 83 -3.80 -6.23 15.62
C MET A 83 -5.21 -5.83 15.15
N ILE A 84 -6.23 -6.25 15.89
CA ILE A 84 -7.64 -5.88 15.68
C ILE A 84 -7.92 -4.61 16.47
N TRP A 85 -8.08 -3.47 15.79
CA TRP A 85 -8.19 -2.16 16.40
C TRP A 85 -9.53 -1.92 17.09
N HIS A 86 -9.49 -1.35 18.29
CA HIS A 86 -10.68 -0.86 18.95
C HIS A 86 -11.21 0.40 18.25
N ALA A 87 -12.52 0.45 17.97
CA ALA A 87 -13.14 1.49 17.13
C ALA A 87 -12.84 2.95 17.55
N GLN A 88 -12.52 3.20 18.82
CA GLN A 88 -12.17 4.53 19.34
C GLN A 88 -10.91 5.16 18.74
N TRP A 89 -10.04 4.36 18.10
CA TRP A 89 -8.79 4.85 17.49
C TRP A 89 -8.99 5.44 16.09
N ASN A 90 -10.17 5.30 15.49
CA ASN A 90 -10.50 5.80 14.14
C ASN A 90 -9.47 5.35 13.08
N MET A 91 -9.02 4.10 13.20
CA MET A 91 -8.12 3.49 12.23
C MET A 91 -8.86 3.24 10.90
N PRO A 92 -8.15 3.33 9.75
CA PRO A 92 -8.77 3.18 8.43
C PRO A 92 -9.17 1.73 8.14
N GLU A 93 -8.43 0.81 8.75
CA GLU A 93 -8.52 -0.62 8.67
C GLU A 93 -8.82 -1.11 10.09
N ALA A 94 -9.79 -2.01 10.23
CA ALA A 94 -10.15 -2.58 11.53
C ALA A 94 -9.12 -3.60 12.04
N GLU A 95 -8.24 -4.05 11.15
CA GLU A 95 -7.20 -5.04 11.40
C GLU A 95 -5.92 -4.59 10.67
N SER A 96 -4.76 -4.85 11.24
CA SER A 96 -3.47 -4.61 10.58
C SER A 96 -2.44 -5.66 11.01
N VAL A 97 -1.60 -6.07 10.08
CA VAL A 97 -0.62 -7.15 10.28
C VAL A 97 0.64 -6.62 10.98
N LEU A 98 1.16 -7.43 11.90
CA LEU A 98 2.42 -7.23 12.60
C LEU A 98 3.49 -8.19 12.04
N GLU A 99 4.71 -7.69 11.84
CA GLU A 99 5.86 -8.49 11.38
C GLU A 99 6.89 -8.62 12.51
N SER A 100 7.23 -9.85 12.92
CA SER A 100 8.30 -10.07 13.92
C SER A 100 9.67 -9.93 13.24
N LEU A 101 10.50 -8.98 13.69
CA LEU A 101 11.86 -8.81 13.20
C LEU A 101 12.87 -9.66 13.98
N ASN A 102 12.64 -9.83 15.28
CA ASN A 102 13.40 -10.70 16.17
C ASN A 102 12.59 -10.98 17.46
N GLU A 103 13.17 -11.71 18.40
CA GLU A 103 12.51 -12.09 19.66
C GLU A 103 12.05 -10.89 20.53
N ASP A 104 12.61 -9.70 20.37
CA ASP A 104 12.33 -8.50 21.17
C ASP A 104 11.87 -7.28 20.34
N THR A 105 11.58 -7.45 19.04
CA THR A 105 11.19 -6.37 18.13
C THR A 105 10.14 -6.81 17.12
N ILE A 106 9.04 -6.08 17.07
CA ILE A 106 8.00 -6.13 16.05
C ILE A 106 8.07 -4.86 15.19
N LEU A 107 7.67 -5.01 13.93
CA LEU A 107 7.42 -3.94 12.96
C LEU A 107 5.92 -3.87 12.67
N HIS A 108 5.41 -2.65 12.54
CA HIS A 108 4.01 -2.38 12.21
C HIS A 108 3.93 -1.31 11.13
N GLU A 109 3.40 -1.66 9.96
CA GLU A 109 3.16 -0.70 8.88
C GLU A 109 1.71 -0.20 8.94
N LEU A 110 1.51 1.11 9.15
CA LEU A 110 0.21 1.75 9.24
C LEU A 110 0.13 2.95 8.30
N LYS A 111 -0.72 2.88 7.28
CA LYS A 111 -0.85 3.94 6.24
C LYS A 111 0.49 4.31 5.57
N GLY A 112 1.43 3.37 5.47
CA GLY A 112 2.79 3.63 4.96
C GLY A 112 3.75 4.31 5.95
N HIS A 113 3.34 4.47 7.21
CA HIS A 113 4.25 4.77 8.31
C HIS A 113 4.73 3.48 8.95
N ILE A 114 6.04 3.32 9.09
CA ILE A 114 6.63 2.19 9.80
C ILE A 114 6.82 2.59 11.26
N LEU A 115 6.13 1.89 12.16
CA LEU A 115 6.42 1.90 13.58
C LEU A 115 7.29 0.68 13.90
N LEU A 116 8.32 0.90 14.71
CA LEU A 116 9.15 -0.16 15.29
C LEU A 116 8.90 -0.19 16.78
N ASP A 117 8.96 -1.37 17.37
CA ASP A 117 8.74 -1.51 18.80
C ASP A 117 9.91 -2.15 19.56
N ARG A 118 9.76 -2.18 20.87
CA ARG A 118 10.58 -3.00 21.75
C ARG A 118 9.71 -3.69 22.79
N ILE A 119 9.79 -5.00 22.79
CA ILE A 119 9.07 -5.87 23.72
C ILE A 119 9.78 -5.90 25.08
N ARG A 120 9.02 -5.90 26.17
CA ARG A 120 9.53 -6.09 27.53
C ARG A 120 8.69 -7.14 28.26
N ARG A 121 9.38 -8.17 28.77
CA ARG A 121 8.79 -9.38 29.39
C ARG A 121 9.09 -9.45 30.89
N ASP A 122 8.83 -8.35 31.59
CA ASP A 122 9.10 -8.22 33.03
C ASP A 122 7.90 -8.78 33.84
N ALA A 123 7.40 -8.05 34.85
CA ALA A 123 6.21 -8.47 35.61
C ALA A 123 4.91 -8.45 34.79
N GLN A 124 4.88 -7.66 33.71
CA GLN A 124 3.79 -7.59 32.74
C GLN A 124 4.40 -7.43 31.33
N MET A 125 3.74 -7.99 30.32
CA MET A 125 4.14 -7.83 28.92
C MET A 125 3.79 -6.41 28.46
N THR A 126 4.81 -5.66 28.04
CA THR A 126 4.63 -4.32 27.46
C THR A 126 5.36 -4.17 26.15
N ILE A 127 4.82 -3.34 25.28
CA ILE A 127 5.40 -2.92 24.01
C ILE A 127 5.65 -1.42 24.08
N LEU A 128 6.88 -0.99 23.81
CA LEU A 128 7.26 0.42 23.65
C LEU A 128 7.42 0.71 22.14
N TRP A 129 6.57 1.57 21.60
CA TRP A 129 6.59 1.97 20.20
C TRP A 129 7.54 3.14 19.93
N SER A 130 8.00 3.27 18.67
CA SER A 130 8.94 4.30 18.22
C SER A 130 8.40 5.73 18.25
N ASP A 131 7.08 5.91 18.34
CA ASP A 131 6.41 7.20 18.55
C ASP A 131 6.35 7.62 20.03
N GLY A 132 6.72 6.71 20.95
CA GLY A 132 6.70 6.91 22.40
C GLY A 132 5.50 6.30 23.12
N ASP A 133 4.51 5.76 22.40
CA ASP A 133 3.38 5.09 23.04
C ASP A 133 3.83 3.77 23.69
N VAL A 134 3.28 3.47 24.87
CA VAL A 134 3.52 2.21 25.58
C VAL A 134 2.21 1.46 25.71
N TRP A 135 2.16 0.24 25.21
CA TRP A 135 1.02 -0.66 25.33
C TRP A 135 1.30 -1.77 26.34
N LEU A 136 0.25 -2.18 27.05
CA LEU A 136 0.26 -3.18 28.11
C LEU A 136 -0.77 -4.26 27.79
N LEU A 137 -0.34 -5.52 27.76
CA LEU A 137 -1.22 -6.66 27.62
C LEU A 137 -2.02 -6.90 28.91
N LYS A 138 -3.33 -7.13 28.77
CA LYS A 138 -4.20 -7.64 29.84
C LYS A 138 -4.89 -8.91 29.37
N ARG A 139 -4.90 -9.90 30.26
CA ARG A 139 -5.56 -11.21 30.11
C ARG A 139 -6.65 -11.34 31.17
#